data_AF-A0A537KJB0-F1
#
_entry.id   AF-A0A537KJB0-F1
#
_cell.length_a   1.000
_cell.length_b   1.000
_cell.length_c   1.000
_cell.angle_alpha   90.00
_cell.angle_beta   90.00
_cell.angle_gamma   90.00
#
_symmetry.space_group_name_H-M   'P 1'
#
loop_
_entity.id
_entity.type
_entity.pdbx_description
1 polymer ?
#
loop_
_entity_poly.entity_id
_entity_poly.type
_entity_poly.pdbx_seq_one_letter_code
_entity_poly.pdbx_strand_id
1 'polypeptide(L)'
;MQRIYLDNAATTALDKEVLDAMLPYMTTHFGNPSSIYSYGRESRLAIESARKTVAKILNANPGEIFFTSGGTESDNMAISTSIRDLGCRHIITSPIEHHAVLHAVEHLDHEGTITTSFVKLLPDGHIDLEDLEKQLAEH
;
A
#
# COMPACT_ATOMS: atom_id res chain seq x y z
N MET A 1 -26.16 14.99 -23.12
CA MET A 1 -26.48 14.06 -22.01
C MET A 1 -25.43 14.27 -20.92
N GLN A 2 -25.83 14.64 -19.70
CA GLN A 2 -24.91 14.82 -18.59
C GLN A 2 -24.41 13.44 -18.12
N ARG A 3 -23.09 13.25 -18.04
CA ARG A 3 -22.51 12.04 -17.46
C ARG A 3 -22.43 12.20 -15.95
N ILE A 4 -22.93 11.21 -15.21
CA ILE A 4 -22.85 11.14 -13.75
C ILE A 4 -21.93 9.97 -13.43
N TYR A 5 -20.85 10.22 -12.68
CA TYR A 5 -19.89 9.21 -12.28
C TYR A 5 -20.16 8.80 -10.83
N LEU A 6 -20.45 7.53 -10.60
CA LEU A 6 -20.81 6.97 -9.29
C LEU A 6 -19.92 5.77 -8.91
N ASP A 7 -18.67 5.76 -9.39
CA ASP A 7 -17.73 4.64 -9.23
C ASP A 7 -16.40 5.10 -8.61
N ASN A 8 -16.47 6.00 -7.63
CA ASN A 8 -15.30 6.56 -6.97
C ASN A 8 -14.48 5.55 -6.15
N ALA A 9 -15.07 4.39 -5.84
CA ALA A 9 -14.38 3.28 -5.19
C ALA A 9 -13.34 2.62 -6.12
N ALA A 10 -13.56 2.65 -7.44
CA ALA A 10 -12.60 2.12 -8.42
C ALA A 10 -11.47 3.12 -8.73
N THR A 11 -11.81 4.40 -8.95
CA THR A 11 -10.83 5.48 -9.13
C THR A 11 -11.50 6.85 -8.96
N THR A 12 -10.70 7.91 -8.84
CA THR A 12 -11.19 9.28 -8.69
C THR A 12 -10.58 10.22 -9.72
N ALA A 13 -11.31 11.28 -10.07
CA ALA A 13 -10.74 12.36 -10.87
C ALA A 13 -9.67 13.08 -10.05
N LEU A 14 -8.54 13.40 -10.69
CA LEU A 14 -7.47 14.16 -10.03
C LEU A 14 -7.99 15.55 -9.63
N ASP A 15 -7.76 15.92 -8.38
CA ASP A 15 -8.05 17.28 -7.91
C ASP A 15 -7.17 18.29 -8.67
N LYS A 16 -7.75 19.45 -9.02
CA LYS A 16 -7.04 20.49 -9.75
C LYS A 16 -5.79 20.97 -9.00
N GLU A 17 -5.87 21.14 -7.68
CA GLU A 17 -4.73 21.60 -6.88
C GLU A 17 -3.59 20.57 -6.88
N VAL A 18 -3.94 19.28 -6.91
CA VAL A 18 -2.97 18.19 -7.02
C VAL A 18 -2.32 18.19 -8.41
N LEU A 19 -3.11 18.34 -9.48
CA LEU A 19 -2.58 18.46 -10.83
C LEU A 19 -1.61 19.65 -10.97
N ASP A 20 -2.00 20.82 -10.47
CA ASP A 20 -1.18 22.04 -10.51
C ASP A 20 0.15 21.83 -9.75
N ALA A 21 0.14 21.10 -8.63
CA ALA A 21 1.35 20.77 -7.88
C ALA A 21 2.25 19.76 -8.60
N MET A 22 1.69 18.87 -9.44
CA MET A 22 2.45 17.87 -10.21
C MET A 22 3.12 18.47 -11.45
N LEU A 23 2.45 19.38 -12.16
CA LEU A 23 2.88 19.91 -13.45
C LEU A 23 4.32 20.46 -13.48
N PRO A 24 4.82 21.18 -12.46
CA PRO A 24 6.20 21.64 -12.43
C PRO A 24 7.22 20.49 -12.52
N TYR A 25 6.96 19.34 -11.89
CA TYR A 25 7.85 18.17 -11.92
C TYR A 25 7.81 17.41 -13.25
N MET A 26 6.81 17.67 -14.09
CA MET A 26 6.73 17.15 -15.46
C MET A 26 7.36 18.09 -16.50
N THR A 27 7.69 19.34 -16.13
CA THR A 27 8.10 20.37 -17.10
C THR A 27 9.39 21.08 -16.71
N THR A 28 9.47 21.71 -15.53
CA THR A 28 10.60 22.55 -15.11
C THR A 28 11.51 21.89 -14.09
N HIS A 29 10.98 21.04 -13.21
CA HIS A 29 11.67 20.33 -12.13
C HIS A 29 11.81 18.83 -12.41
N PHE A 30 12.07 18.47 -13.67
CA PHE A 30 12.16 17.09 -14.18
C PHE A 30 13.45 16.34 -13.78
N GLY A 31 14.24 16.89 -12.85
CA GLY A 31 15.53 16.35 -12.46
C GLY A 31 15.44 14.95 -11.86
N ASN A 32 16.46 14.13 -12.10
CA ASN A 32 16.56 12.82 -11.44
C ASN A 32 16.92 13.01 -9.95
N PRO A 33 16.07 12.62 -9.00
CA PRO A 33 16.27 12.85 -7.56
C PRO A 33 17.51 12.14 -6.97
N SER A 34 18.07 11.15 -7.68
CA SER A 34 19.33 10.49 -7.30
C SER A 34 20.57 11.30 -7.66
N SER A 35 20.42 12.40 -8.41
CA SER A 35 21.54 13.23 -8.85
C SER A 35 21.92 14.32 -7.84
N ILE A 36 23.21 14.64 -7.75
CA ILE A 36 23.75 15.62 -6.79
C ILE A 36 23.71 17.07 -7.27
N TYR A 37 23.49 17.32 -8.56
CA TYR A 37 23.41 18.67 -9.13
C TYR A 37 22.07 19.33 -8.83
N SER A 38 21.94 20.62 -9.14
CA SER A 38 20.82 21.49 -8.73
C SER A 38 19.43 20.88 -8.99
N TYR A 39 19.14 20.48 -10.24
CA TYR A 39 17.86 19.88 -10.60
C TYR A 39 17.56 18.60 -9.82
N GLY A 40 18.54 17.72 -9.63
CA GLY A 40 18.34 16.49 -8.85
C GLY A 40 18.06 16.77 -7.38
N ARG A 41 18.78 17.73 -6.77
CA ARG A 41 18.52 18.14 -5.38
C ARG A 41 17.14 18.75 -5.21
N GLU A 42 16.68 19.55 -6.17
CA GLU A 42 15.35 20.14 -6.16
C GLU A 42 14.24 19.07 -6.16
N SER A 43 14.29 18.12 -7.11
CA SER A 43 13.32 17.01 -7.17
C SER A 43 13.40 16.11 -5.92
N ARG A 44 14.60 15.88 -5.36
CA ARG A 44 14.76 15.14 -4.11
C ARG A 44 14.11 15.84 -2.92
N LEU A 45 14.27 17.16 -2.81
CA LEU A 45 13.64 17.95 -1.74
C LEU A 45 12.11 17.84 -1.80
N ALA A 46 11.54 17.83 -3.01
CA ALA A 46 10.11 17.64 -3.20
C ALA A 46 9.61 16.28 -2.70
N ILE A 47 10.31 15.20 -3.05
CA ILE A 47 9.99 13.84 -2.58
C ILE A 47 10.08 13.76 -1.05
N GLU A 48 11.13 14.31 -0.45
CA GLU A 48 11.29 14.29 1.01
C GLU A 48 10.27 15.18 1.73
N SER A 49 9.84 16.29 1.11
CA SER A 49 8.73 17.10 1.63
C SER A 49 7.42 16.33 1.57
N ALA A 50 7.12 15.66 0.45
CA ALA A 50 5.94 14.82 0.31
C ALA A 50 5.94 13.68 1.35
N ARG A 51 7.09 13.02 1.55
CA ARG A 51 7.27 11.97 2.55
C ARG A 51 6.93 12.46 3.96
N LYS A 52 7.44 13.64 4.35
CA LYS A 52 7.14 14.26 5.65
C LYS A 52 5.66 14.59 5.81
N THR A 53 5.02 15.09 4.76
CA THR A 53 3.58 15.40 4.77
C THR A 53 2.75 14.13 4.97
N VAL A 54 3.02 13.06 4.20
CA VAL A 54 2.33 11.77 4.35
C VAL A 54 2.57 11.18 5.74
N ALA A 55 3.81 11.16 6.21
CA ALA A 55 4.16 10.68 7.54
C ALA A 55 3.38 11.42 8.64
N LYS A 56 3.28 12.75 8.55
CA LYS A 56 2.51 13.57 9.49
C LYS A 56 1.02 13.21 9.48
N ILE A 57 0.42 13.01 8.30
CA ILE A 57 -0.99 12.64 8.16
C ILE A 57 -1.27 11.29 8.81
N LEU A 58 -0.36 10.33 8.64
CA LEU A 58 -0.47 8.97 9.17
C LEU A 58 0.05 8.81 10.60
N ASN A 59 0.54 9.89 11.23
CA ASN A 59 1.20 9.86 12.54
C ASN A 59 2.37 8.84 12.61
N ALA A 60 3.19 8.81 11.55
CA ALA A 60 4.36 7.95 11.40
C ALA A 60 5.66 8.78 11.31
N ASN A 61 6.79 8.11 11.43
CA ASN A 61 8.10 8.70 11.13
C ASN A 61 8.31 8.75 9.60
N PRO A 62 8.99 9.79 9.06
CA PRO A 62 9.30 9.83 7.64
C PRO A 62 10.07 8.60 7.13
N GLY A 63 10.92 7.98 7.97
CA GLY A 63 11.64 6.75 7.63
C GLY A 63 10.77 5.51 7.46
N GLU A 64 9.51 5.56 7.88
CA GLU A 64 8.53 4.47 7.75
C GLU A 64 7.67 4.59 6.47
N ILE A 65 7.80 5.69 5.72
CA ILE A 65 7.03 5.94 4.50
C ILE A 65 7.85 5.56 3.27
N PHE A 66 7.34 4.60 2.50
CA PHE A 66 7.90 4.18 1.22
C PHE A 66 6.89 4.46 0.10
N PHE A 67 7.36 5.05 -1.00
CA PHE A 67 6.53 5.29 -2.18
C PHE A 67 6.69 4.13 -3.16
N THR A 68 5.57 3.49 -3.50
CA THR A 68 5.43 2.46 -4.55
C THR A 68 4.57 3.00 -5.67
N SER A 69 4.30 2.20 -6.70
CA SER A 69 3.39 2.56 -7.80
C SER A 69 1.90 2.50 -7.43
N GLY A 70 1.53 1.88 -6.31
CA GLY A 70 0.14 1.77 -5.84
C GLY A 70 -0.10 0.68 -4.80
N GLY A 71 -1.36 0.49 -4.43
CA GLY A 71 -1.78 -0.48 -3.39
C GLY A 71 -1.31 -1.90 -3.66
N THR A 72 -1.49 -2.40 -4.88
CA THR A 72 -1.08 -3.77 -5.26
C THR A 72 0.41 -4.03 -5.03
N GLU A 73 1.28 -3.10 -5.43
CA GLU A 73 2.73 -3.25 -5.20
C GLU A 73 3.07 -3.16 -3.71
N SER A 74 2.44 -2.24 -2.97
CA SER A 74 2.64 -2.13 -1.52
C SER A 74 2.24 -3.39 -0.76
N ASP A 75 1.08 -3.97 -1.06
CA ASP A 75 0.58 -5.19 -0.42
C ASP A 75 1.55 -6.35 -0.68
N ASN A 76 1.96 -6.52 -1.94
CA ASN A 76 2.89 -7.57 -2.35
C ASN A 76 4.27 -7.38 -1.70
N MET A 77 4.75 -6.13 -1.60
CA MET A 77 5.99 -5.81 -0.91
C MET A 77 5.90 -6.16 0.59
N ALA A 78 4.83 -5.79 1.27
CA ALA A 78 4.63 -6.06 2.70
C ALA A 78 4.57 -7.58 2.99
N ILE A 79 3.80 -8.33 2.21
CA ILE A 79 3.69 -9.80 2.34
C ILE A 79 5.05 -10.47 2.07
N SER A 80 5.67 -10.15 0.92
CA SER A 80 6.91 -10.81 0.49
C SER A 80 8.07 -10.54 1.45
N THR A 81 8.20 -9.30 1.93
CA THR A 81 9.27 -8.93 2.88
C THR A 81 9.03 -9.54 4.27
N SER A 82 7.78 -9.67 4.72
CA SER A 82 7.46 -10.38 5.97
C SER A 82 7.92 -11.84 5.93
N ILE A 83 7.81 -12.50 4.78
CA ILE A 83 8.23 -13.90 4.62
C ILE A 83 9.74 -14.02 4.50
N ARG A 84 10.33 -13.22 3.60
CA ARG A 84 11.77 -13.28 3.26
C ARG A 84 12.65 -12.76 4.38
N ASP A 85 12.30 -11.61 4.94
CA ASP A 85 13.17 -10.84 5.83
C ASP A 85 12.82 -11.05 7.31
N LEU A 86 11.54 -11.28 7.64
CA LEU A 86 11.08 -11.54 9.02
C LEU A 86 10.83 -13.02 9.31
N GLY A 87 10.92 -13.90 8.31
CA GLY A 87 10.76 -15.34 8.49
C GLY A 87 9.32 -15.79 8.76
N CYS A 88 8.32 -14.98 8.40
CA CYS A 88 6.91 -15.37 8.50
C CYS A 88 6.65 -16.65 7.68
N ARG A 89 5.99 -17.63 8.30
CA ARG A 89 5.64 -18.93 7.69
C ARG A 89 4.15 -19.24 7.72
N HIS A 90 3.38 -18.47 8.47
CA HIS A 90 1.93 -18.59 8.54
C HIS A 90 1.31 -17.20 8.44
N ILE A 91 0.34 -17.04 7.53
CA ILE A 91 -0.39 -15.79 7.34
C ILE A 91 -1.86 -16.02 7.70
N ILE A 92 -2.35 -15.24 8.66
CA ILE A 92 -3.77 -15.12 8.95
C ILE A 92 -4.29 -13.88 8.20
N THR A 93 -5.29 -14.07 7.35
CA THR A 93 -5.92 -12.99 6.56
C THR A 93 -7.43 -13.19 6.51
N SER A 94 -8.15 -12.42 5.67
CA SER A 94 -9.61 -12.44 5.56
C SER A 94 -10.07 -12.84 4.15
N PRO A 95 -11.22 -13.52 4.00
CA PRO A 95 -11.74 -13.89 2.68
C PRO A 95 -12.33 -12.69 1.90
N ILE A 96 -12.44 -11.51 2.51
CA ILE A 96 -12.94 -10.28 1.86
C ILE A 96 -11.82 -9.29 1.50
N GLU A 97 -10.56 -9.70 1.62
CA GLU A 97 -9.44 -8.87 1.19
C GLU A 97 -9.48 -8.59 -0.32
N HIS A 98 -8.85 -7.50 -0.74
CA HIS A 98 -8.68 -7.21 -2.16
C HIS A 98 -7.82 -8.30 -2.83
N HIS A 99 -8.02 -8.52 -4.13
CA HIS A 99 -7.27 -9.51 -4.91
C HIS A 99 -5.75 -9.34 -4.85
N ALA A 100 -5.26 -8.13 -4.59
CA ALA A 100 -3.84 -7.85 -4.39
C ALA A 100 -3.23 -8.63 -3.21
N VAL A 101 -4.03 -8.87 -2.16
CA VAL A 101 -3.64 -9.64 -0.98
C VAL A 101 -3.96 -11.12 -1.19
N LEU A 102 -5.21 -11.45 -1.55
CA LEU A 102 -5.65 -12.84 -1.69
C LEU A 102 -4.77 -13.63 -2.67
N HIS A 103 -4.59 -13.13 -3.89
CA HIS A 103 -3.80 -13.86 -4.89
C HIS A 103 -2.34 -13.99 -4.50
N ALA A 104 -1.77 -13.00 -3.80
CA ALA A 104 -0.38 -13.07 -3.34
C ALA A 104 -0.21 -14.18 -2.28
N VAL A 105 -1.10 -14.21 -1.29
CA VAL A 105 -1.06 -15.20 -0.20
C VAL A 105 -1.37 -16.61 -0.72
N GLU A 106 -2.41 -16.77 -1.55
CA GLU A 106 -2.78 -18.06 -2.16
C GLU A 106 -1.67 -18.62 -3.04
N HIS A 107 -1.02 -17.77 -3.82
CA HIS A 107 0.11 -18.19 -4.66
C HIS A 107 1.25 -18.75 -3.81
N LEU A 108 1.63 -18.06 -2.74
CA LEU A 108 2.71 -18.46 -1.84
C LEU A 108 2.39 -19.70 -1.01
N ASP A 109 1.12 -19.89 -0.64
CA ASP A 109 0.61 -21.10 0.02
C ASP A 109 0.64 -22.30 -0.93
N HIS A 110 0.19 -22.12 -2.18
CA HIS A 110 0.24 -23.15 -3.22
C HIS A 110 1.68 -23.58 -3.56
N GLU A 111 2.65 -22.66 -3.49
CA GLU A 111 4.06 -22.98 -3.64
C GLU A 111 4.66 -23.71 -2.42
N GLY A 112 3.94 -23.75 -1.30
CA GLY A 112 4.40 -24.33 -0.04
C GLY A 112 5.40 -23.46 0.71
N THR A 113 5.49 -22.16 0.38
CA THR A 113 6.41 -21.22 1.04
C THR A 113 5.89 -20.80 2.42
N ILE A 114 4.57 -20.68 2.54
CA ILE A 114 3.84 -20.36 3.78
C ILE A 114 2.61 -21.26 3.90
N THR A 115 1.94 -21.24 5.05
CA THR A 115 0.56 -21.71 5.19
C THR A 115 -0.38 -20.54 5.44
N THR A 116 -1.65 -20.68 5.07
CA THR A 116 -2.66 -19.61 5.22
C THR A 116 -3.83 -20.05 6.10
N SER A 117 -4.39 -19.12 6.86
CA SER A 117 -5.69 -19.27 7.50
C SER A 117 -6.54 -18.02 7.31
N PHE A 118 -7.85 -18.23 7.26
CA PHE A 118 -8.82 -17.16 7.05
C PHE A 118 -9.64 -16.95 8.31
N VAL A 119 -9.65 -15.72 8.82
CA VAL A 119 -10.52 -15.32 9.93
C VAL A 119 -11.99 -15.39 9.50
N LYS A 120 -12.84 -15.85 10.40
CA LYS A 120 -14.29 -15.85 10.18
C LYS A 120 -14.84 -14.43 10.07
N LEU A 121 -15.99 -14.35 9.42
CA LEU A 121 -16.77 -13.12 9.31
C LEU A 121 -18.06 -13.22 10.12
N LEU A 122 -18.45 -12.10 10.70
CA LEU A 122 -19.77 -11.89 11.25
C LEU A 122 -20.81 -11.73 10.11
N PRO A 123 -22.12 -11.92 10.36
CA PRO A 123 -23.15 -11.81 9.33
C PRO A 123 -23.26 -10.45 8.64
N ASP A 124 -22.69 -9.40 9.23
CA ASP A 124 -22.65 -8.04 8.69
C ASP A 124 -21.36 -7.72 7.91
N GLY A 125 -20.47 -8.72 7.74
CA GLY A 125 -19.22 -8.60 7.01
C GLY A 125 -18.03 -8.12 7.83
N HIS A 126 -18.20 -7.84 9.14
CA HIS A 126 -17.06 -7.53 10.00
C HIS A 126 -16.23 -8.78 10.32
N ILE A 127 -14.95 -8.56 10.60
CA ILE A 127 -14.03 -9.59 11.08
C ILE A 127 -14.47 -10.08 12.46
N ASP A 128 -14.53 -11.40 12.64
CA ASP A 128 -14.72 -12.02 13.96
C ASP A 128 -13.41 -11.97 14.75
N LEU A 129 -13.28 -11.01 15.67
CA LEU A 129 -12.08 -10.84 16.48
C LEU A 129 -11.85 -11.96 17.49
N GLU A 130 -12.90 -12.67 17.93
CA GLU A 130 -12.74 -13.82 18.82
C GLU A 130 -12.15 -15.01 18.06
N ASP A 131 -12.50 -15.18 16.79
CA ASP A 131 -11.90 -16.18 15.92
C ASP A 131 -10.43 -15.84 15.63
N LEU A 132 -10.12 -14.57 15.36
CA LEU A 132 -8.74 -14.10 15.18
C LEU A 132 -7.87 -14.38 16.41
N GLU A 133 -8.36 -14.07 17.62
CA GLU A 133 -7.64 -14.32 18.88
C GLU A 133 -7.33 -15.81 19.06
N LYS A 134 -8.30 -16.69 18.75
CA LYS A 134 -8.11 -18.15 18.81
C LYS A 134 -7.03 -18.62 17.84
N GLN A 135 -7.09 -18.18 16.57
CA GLN A 135 -6.09 -18.56 15.57
C GLN A 135 -4.68 -18.09 15.96
N LEU A 136 -4.54 -16.86 16.49
CA LEU A 136 -3.26 -16.35 16.98
C LEU A 136 -2.70 -17.14 18.17
N ALA A 137 -3.55 -17.76 18.99
CA ALA A 137 -3.10 -18.58 20.12
C ALA A 137 -2.66 -20.01 19.71
N GLU A 138 -3.06 -20.47 18.52
CA GLU A 138 -2.72 -21.78 17.99
C GLU A 138 -1.37 -21.82 17.24
N HIS A 139 -0.86 -20.64 16.85
CA HIS A 139 0.36 -20.45 16.06
C HIS A 139 1.48 -19.75 16.85
#